data_AF-A0A171CHL5-F1
#
_entry.id   AF-A0A171CHL5-F1
#
_cell.length_a   1.000
_cell.length_b   1.000
_cell.length_c   1.000
_cell.angle_alpha   90.00
_cell.angle_beta   90.00
_cell.angle_gamma   90.00
#
_symmetry.space_group_name_H-M   'P 1'
#
loop_
_entity.id
_entity.type
_entity.pdbx_description
1 polymer ?
#
loop_
_entity_poly.entity_id
_entity_poly.type
_entity_poly.pdbx_seq_one_letter_code
_entity_poly.pdbx_strand_id
1 'polypeptide(L)'
;MADINLHPGEIPLDDPQINDAMEIYDSLNPREQREIFRSLYCAVTAFNRTGDVDHLTRFANSVDMTLLLHGDPVTRQEILQAPTGPSAAEDLMDVSDLVKRLRE
;
A
#
# COMPACT_ATOMS: atom_id res chain seq x y z
N MET A 1 -22.24 -4.08 26.42
CA MET A 1 -21.26 -3.54 25.45
C MET A 1 -19.97 -4.27 25.74
N ALA A 2 -19.50 -5.10 24.82
CA ALA A 2 -18.30 -5.89 25.04
C ALA A 2 -17.09 -4.96 24.93
N ASP A 3 -16.28 -4.89 25.99
CA ASP A 3 -14.97 -4.25 25.96
C ASP A 3 -14.11 -4.99 24.93
N ILE A 4 -13.91 -4.36 23.77
CA ILE A 4 -12.97 -4.85 22.76
C ILE A 4 -11.59 -4.47 23.27
N ASN A 5 -10.95 -5.39 24.01
CA ASN A 5 -9.53 -5.33 24.31
C ASN A 5 -8.76 -5.55 23.00
N LEU A 6 -8.62 -4.50 22.21
CA LEU A 6 -7.77 -4.52 21.02
C LEU A 6 -6.31 -4.65 21.45
N HIS A 7 -5.59 -5.63 20.91
CA HIS A 7 -4.14 -5.71 21.09
C HIS A 7 -3.48 -4.42 20.54
N PRO A 8 -2.36 -3.96 21.12
CA PRO A 8 -1.63 -2.81 20.58
C PRO A 8 -1.29 -3.03 19.10
N GLY A 9 -1.85 -2.19 18.22
CA GLY A 9 -1.71 -2.30 16.77
C GLY A 9 -2.87 -3.01 16.05
N GLU A 10 -3.90 -3.49 16.76
CA GLU A 10 -5.12 -3.94 16.10
C GLU A 10 -5.92 -2.75 15.60
N ILE A 11 -6.22 -2.79 14.30
CA ILE A 11 -7.08 -1.82 13.63
C ILE A 11 -8.53 -2.30 13.81
N PRO A 12 -9.46 -1.43 14.27
CA PRO A 12 -10.86 -1.80 14.40
C PRO A 12 -11.45 -2.19 13.04
N LEU A 13 -12.40 -3.13 13.05
CA LEU A 13 -13.01 -3.64 11.82
C LEU A 13 -13.75 -2.55 11.02
N ASP A 14 -14.25 -1.53 11.72
CA ASP A 14 -14.95 -0.37 11.15
C ASP A 14 -14.01 0.82 10.88
N ASP A 15 -12.70 0.59 10.73
CA ASP A 15 -11.76 1.66 10.41
C ASP A 15 -12.11 2.30 9.05
N PRO A 16 -12.31 3.63 8.98
CA PRO A 16 -12.63 4.31 7.72
C PRO A 16 -11.64 4.04 6.60
N GLN A 17 -10.34 3.90 6.90
CA GLN A 17 -9.32 3.61 5.90
C GLN A 17 -9.45 2.18 5.34
N ILE A 18 -9.90 1.22 6.16
CA ILE A 18 -10.23 -0.13 5.69
C ILE A 18 -11.42 -0.07 4.73
N ASN A 19 -12.46 0.71 5.06
CA ASN A 19 -13.62 0.87 4.17
C ASN A 19 -13.23 1.50 2.83
N ASP A 20 -12.45 2.58 2.82
CA ASP A 20 -11.94 3.21 1.60
C ASP A 20 -11.09 2.22 0.77
N ALA A 21 -10.26 1.41 1.44
CA ALA A 21 -9.46 0.40 0.78
C ALA A 21 -10.30 -0.72 0.16
N MET A 22 -11.37 -1.13 0.83
CA MET A 22 -12.32 -2.12 0.32
C MET A 22 -13.10 -1.58 -0.87
N GLU A 23 -13.54 -0.31 -0.85
CA GLU A 23 -14.19 0.32 -2.00
C GLU A 23 -13.26 0.37 -3.22
N ILE A 24 -11.99 0.71 -3.02
CA ILE A 24 -11.00 0.68 -4.09
C ILE A 24 -10.82 -0.75 -4.61
N TYR A 25 -10.66 -1.74 -3.73
CA TYR A 25 -10.51 -3.15 -4.10
C TYR A 25 -11.72 -3.67 -4.91
N ASP A 26 -12.94 -3.29 -4.51
CA ASP A 26 -14.18 -3.68 -5.19
C ASP A 26 -14.33 -3.01 -6.56
N SER A 27 -13.69 -1.85 -6.77
CA SER A 27 -13.66 -1.18 -8.07
C SER A 27 -12.70 -1.83 -9.08
N LEU A 28 -11.76 -2.65 -8.62
CA LEU A 28 -10.77 -3.32 -9.47
C LEU A 28 -11.38 -4.44 -10.30
N ASN A 29 -10.79 -4.71 -11.46
CA ASN A 29 -11.21 -5.86 -12.26
C ASN A 29 -10.71 -7.20 -11.66
N PRO A 30 -11.32 -8.35 -12.04
CA PRO A 30 -10.96 -9.65 -11.46
C PRO A 30 -9.51 -10.11 -11.71
N ARG A 31 -8.78 -9.46 -12.62
CA ARG A 31 -7.36 -9.73 -12.84
C ARG A 31 -6.53 -8.98 -11.82
N GLU A 32 -6.80 -7.70 -11.61
CA GLU A 32 -6.14 -6.84 -10.61
C GLU A 32 -6.32 -7.39 -9.20
N GLN A 33 -7.56 -7.76 -8.83
CA GLN A 33 -7.85 -8.40 -7.53
C GLN A 33 -7.00 -9.66 -7.29
N ARG A 34 -6.79 -10.47 -8.34
CA ARG A 34 -5.95 -11.67 -8.28
C ARG A 34 -4.47 -11.34 -8.13
N GLU A 35 -3.98 -10.28 -8.78
CA GLU A 35 -2.58 -9.86 -8.63
C GLU A 35 -2.29 -9.30 -7.24
N ILE A 36 -3.24 -8.59 -6.61
CA ILE A 36 -3.12 -8.15 -5.22
C ILE A 36 -2.96 -9.36 -4.30
N PHE A 37 -3.86 -10.35 -4.42
CA PHE A 37 -3.79 -11.56 -3.61
C PHE A 37 -2.47 -12.33 -3.84
N ARG A 38 -2.04 -12.48 -5.11
CA ARG A 38 -0.77 -13.13 -5.43
C ARG A 38 0.41 -12.40 -4.77
N SER A 39 0.43 -11.07 -4.84
CA SER A 39 1.49 -10.25 -4.25
C SER A 39 1.55 -10.41 -2.74
N LEU A 40 0.39 -10.38 -2.06
CA LEU A 40 0.29 -10.64 -0.62
C LEU A 40 0.84 -12.04 -0.27
N TYR A 41 0.38 -13.07 -0.98
CA TYR A 41 0.81 -14.44 -0.72
C TYR A 41 2.32 -14.62 -0.95
N CYS A 42 2.89 -13.98 -1.97
CA CYS A 42 4.33 -13.95 -2.19
C CYS A 42 5.09 -13.27 -1.04
N ALA A 43 4.62 -12.13 -0.54
CA ALA A 43 5.25 -11.41 0.57
C ALA A 43 5.22 -12.23 1.86
N VAL A 44 4.07 -12.82 2.21
CA VAL A 44 3.91 -13.70 3.37
C VAL A 44 4.79 -14.94 3.24
N THR A 45 4.83 -15.56 2.06
CA THR A 45 5.67 -16.73 1.83
C THR A 45 7.16 -16.39 1.93
N ALA A 46 7.58 -15.23 1.41
CA ALA A 46 8.95 -14.77 1.51
C ALA A 46 9.35 -14.53 2.98
N PHE A 47 8.53 -13.78 3.72
CA PHE A 47 8.70 -13.58 5.16
C PHE A 47 8.80 -14.89 5.93
N ASN A 48 7.88 -15.84 5.70
CA ASN A 48 7.90 -17.14 6.38
C ASN A 48 9.17 -17.96 6.08
N ARG A 49 9.81 -17.75 4.93
CA ARG A 49 11.03 -18.46 4.53
C ARG A 49 12.30 -17.79 5.06
N THR A 50 12.34 -16.47 5.14
CA THR A 50 13.56 -15.71 5.46
C THR A 50 13.55 -15.13 6.87
N GLY A 51 12.38 -14.94 7.47
CA GLY A 51 12.18 -14.16 8.69
C GLY A 51 12.32 -12.65 8.50
N ASP A 52 12.53 -12.19 7.25
CA ASP A 52 12.78 -10.79 6.94
C ASP A 52 11.47 -10.00 6.80
N VAL A 53 11.22 -9.11 7.78
CA VAL A 53 10.02 -8.27 7.87
C VAL A 53 9.90 -7.32 6.68
N ASP A 54 11.02 -6.98 6.00
CA ASP A 54 11.01 -6.08 4.86
C ASP A 54 10.10 -6.58 3.72
N HIS A 55 9.89 -7.89 3.59
CA HIS A 55 8.96 -8.43 2.62
C HIS A 55 7.51 -7.98 2.86
N LEU A 56 7.09 -7.90 4.13
CA LEU A 56 5.76 -7.43 4.50
C LEU A 56 5.67 -5.90 4.41
N THR A 57 6.70 -5.20 4.87
CA THR A 57 6.77 -3.72 4.81
C THR A 57 6.69 -3.23 3.36
N ARG A 58 7.41 -3.88 2.43
CA ARG A 58 7.34 -3.52 1.00
C ARG A 58 5.96 -3.74 0.41
N PHE A 59 5.26 -4.80 0.83
CA PHE A 59 3.89 -5.03 0.39
C PHE A 59 2.94 -3.98 0.95
N ALA A 60 3.05 -3.62 2.24
CA ALA A 60 2.24 -2.57 2.84
C ALA A 60 2.40 -1.23 2.09
N ASN A 61 3.64 -0.80 1.83
CA ASN A 61 3.93 0.42 1.06
C ASN A 61 3.34 0.38 -0.36
N SER A 62 3.31 -0.79 -0.99
CA SER A 62 2.69 -0.98 -2.31
C SER A 62 1.16 -0.82 -2.25
N VAL A 63 0.51 -1.27 -1.18
CA VAL A 63 -0.94 -1.10 -1.00
C VAL A 63 -1.26 0.36 -0.76
N ASP A 64 -0.53 1.05 0.14
CA ASP A 64 -0.73 2.47 0.42
C ASP A 64 -0.61 3.34 -0.84
N MET A 65 0.37 3.05 -1.70
CA MET A 65 0.51 3.74 -2.99
C MET A 65 -0.66 3.46 -3.94
N THR A 66 -1.19 2.24 -3.93
CA THR A 66 -2.37 1.91 -4.75
C THR A 66 -3.58 2.69 -4.27
N LEU A 67 -3.78 2.79 -2.96
CA LEU A 67 -4.87 3.57 -2.37
C LEU A 67 -4.75 5.06 -2.68
N LEU A 68 -3.55 5.61 -2.57
CA LEU A 68 -3.27 7.01 -2.88
C LEU A 68 -3.50 7.34 -4.37
N LEU A 69 -3.09 6.44 -5.28
CA LEU A 69 -3.30 6.61 -6.73
C LEU A 69 -4.77 6.49 -7.16
N HIS A 70 -5.57 5.70 -6.44
CA HIS A 70 -6.98 5.50 -6.77
C HIS A 70 -7.91 6.47 -6.01
N GLY A 71 -7.48 7.00 -4.87
CA GLY A 71 -8.24 7.93 -4.04
C GLY A 71 -8.23 9.39 -4.52
N ASP A 72 -7.20 9.83 -5.26
CA ASP A 72 -7.12 11.20 -5.79
C ASP A 72 -6.81 11.22 -7.31
N PRO A 73 -7.75 11.68 -8.16
CA PRO A 73 -7.52 11.85 -9.59
C PRO A 73 -6.36 12.78 -9.94
N VAL A 74 -6.08 13.79 -9.10
CA VAL A 74 -4.99 14.77 -9.29
C VAL A 74 -3.65 14.10 -9.01
N THR A 75 -3.54 13.37 -7.91
CA THR A 75 -2.33 12.62 -7.54
C THR A 75 -1.97 11.55 -8.58
N ARG A 76 -2.98 10.88 -9.17
CA ARG A 76 -2.77 9.95 -10.28
C ARG A 76 -2.10 10.61 -11.48
N GLN A 77 -2.52 11.83 -11.80
CA GLN A 77 -2.02 12.56 -12.97
C GLN A 77 -0.60 13.10 -12.72
N GLU A 78 -0.28 13.52 -11.50
CA GLU A 78 1.04 13.98 -11.10
C GLU A 78 2.07 12.84 -11.05
N ILE A 79 1.70 11.65 -10.56
CA ILE A 79 2.61 10.49 -10.54
C ILE A 79 2.87 9.93 -11.95
N LEU A 80 1.87 9.93 -12.84
CA LEU A 80 2.06 9.55 -14.25
C LEU A 80 2.92 10.55 -15.03
N GLN A 81 3.00 11.80 -14.58
CA GLN A 81 3.85 12.83 -15.16
C GLN A 81 5.23 12.94 -14.47
N ALA A 82 5.43 12.26 -13.35
CA ALA A 82 6.73 12.18 -12.71
C ALA A 82 7.70 11.42 -13.65
N PRO A 83 8.92 11.92 -13.88
CA PRO A 83 9.84 11.33 -14.84
C PRO A 83 10.25 9.92 -14.41
N THR A 84 9.71 8.91 -15.08
CA THR A 84 10.13 7.51 -14.97
C THR A 84 11.42 7.29 -15.76
N GLY A 85 12.53 7.83 -15.27
CA GLY A 85 13.86 7.64 -15.84
C GLY A 85 14.84 7.15 -14.78
N PRO A 86 15.72 6.17 -15.07
CA PRO A 86 16.74 5.72 -14.14
C PRO A 86 17.82 6.80 -14.06
N SER A 87 17.65 7.78 -13.18
CA SER A 87 18.74 8.67 -12.78
C SER A 87 19.41 8.01 -11.59
N ALA A 88 20.66 7.59 -11.79
CA ALA A 88 21.67 7.11 -10.84
C ALA A 88 21.18 6.66 -9.45
N ALA A 89 21.59 5.44 -9.05
CA ALA A 89 21.28 4.76 -7.79
C ALA A 89 21.61 5.49 -6.46
N GLU A 90 21.86 6.79 -6.49
CA GLU A 90 22.06 7.66 -5.32
C GLU A 90 20.86 8.58 -5.03
N ASP A 91 19.87 8.70 -5.94
CA ASP A 91 18.70 9.60 -5.79
C ASP A 91 17.35 8.86 -5.82
N LEU A 92 17.31 7.62 -5.33
CA LEU A 92 16.04 6.95 -5.04
C LEU A 92 15.41 7.63 -3.82
N MET A 93 14.63 8.68 -4.06
CA MET A 93 13.73 9.24 -3.06
C MET A 93 12.88 8.10 -2.53
N ASP A 94 13.00 7.83 -1.23
CA ASP A 94 12.25 6.77 -0.57
C ASP A 94 10.76 7.04 -0.83
N VAL A 95 10.02 5.98 -1.13
CA VAL A 95 8.56 6.00 -1.30
C VAL A 95 7.90 6.69 -0.09
N SER A 96 8.49 6.53 1.09
CA SER A 96 8.11 7.19 2.34
C SER A 96 8.29 8.72 2.30
N ASP A 97 9.33 9.20 1.63
CA ASP A 97 9.62 10.63 1.46
C ASP A 97 8.70 11.26 0.41
N LEU A 98 8.35 10.51 -0.64
CA LEU A 98 7.37 10.95 -1.64
C LEU A 98 5.97 11.11 -1.02
N VAL A 99 5.55 10.18 -0.16
CA VAL A 99 4.27 10.25 0.57
C VAL A 99 4.23 11.43 1.54
N LYS A 100 5.33 11.71 2.25
CA LYS A 100 5.41 12.88 3.14
C LYS A 100 5.25 14.19 2.37
N ARG A 101 5.90 14.30 1.21
CA ARG A 101 5.85 15.50 0.38
C ARG A 101 4.47 15.78 -0.23
N LEU A 102 3.68 14.74 -0.53
CA LEU A 102 2.32 14.91 -1.05
C LEU A 102 1.29 15.28 0.03
N ARG A 103 1.66 15.18 1.32
CA ARG A 103 0.80 15.58 2.46
C ARG A 103 1.07 17.00 2.97
N GLU A 104 2.14 17.67 2.51
CA GLU A 104 2.47 19.07 2.79
C GLU A 104 1.86 20.01 1.73
#